data_AF-A0A958PQ22-F1
#
_entry.id   AF-A0A958PQ22-F1
#
_cell.length_a   1.000
_cell.length_b   1.000
_cell.length_c   1.000
_cell.angle_alpha   90.00
_cell.angle_beta   90.00
_cell.angle_gamma   90.00
#
_symmetry.space_group_name_H-M   'P 1'
#
loop_
_entity.id
_entity.type
_entity.pdbx_description
1 polymer ?
#
loop_
_entity_poly.entity_id
_entity_poly.type
_entity_poly.pdbx_seq_one_letter_code
_entity_poly.pdbx_strand_id
1 'polypeptide(L)'
;MSPPAAPPLFEIVKTTLGATSIRNNVVNEIMHNPVGPWKEANILYVDQTQFRRRLWEPFSSQQRFFTVFDVGLGAGANAAAILTAFQEEKAKGCKASLCLVSFEIDLRLMKFTLKHLDHFPELIPFGEAFSTLLEKHHWQGPDIEWYLRKGSFTDKIALESHLANLVLYDAYSPKKNPEMWSYKTFRDLYQKCRKENEGACSL
;
A
#
# COMPACT_ATOMS: atom_id res chain seq x y z
N MET A 1 -2.91 -43.36 -12.23
CA MET A 1 -2.00 -42.24 -11.91
C MET A 1 -2.87 -41.01 -11.75
N SER A 2 -2.90 -40.41 -10.56
CA SER A 2 -3.61 -39.14 -10.37
C SER A 2 -2.92 -38.04 -11.19
N PRO A 3 -3.66 -37.09 -11.80
CA PRO A 3 -3.05 -35.98 -12.50
C PRO A 3 -2.13 -35.20 -11.54
N PRO A 4 -1.02 -34.63 -12.02
CA PRO A 4 -0.18 -33.78 -11.19
C PRO A 4 -1.01 -32.63 -10.62
N ALA A 5 -0.78 -32.31 -9.34
CA ALA A 5 -1.45 -31.19 -8.70
C ALA A 5 -1.18 -29.89 -9.48
N ALA A 6 -2.20 -29.04 -9.61
CA ALA A 6 -2.03 -27.73 -10.22
C ALA A 6 -0.95 -26.93 -9.46
N PRO A 7 -0.12 -26.13 -10.16
CA PRO A 7 0.89 -25.31 -9.49
C PRO A 7 0.24 -24.35 -8.50
N PRO A 8 0.92 -23.99 -7.39
CA PRO A 8 0.40 -23.05 -6.42
C PRO A 8 0.17 -21.68 -7.08
N LEU A 9 -0.81 -20.92 -6.60
CA LEU A 9 -1.11 -19.58 -7.14
C LEU A 9 0.08 -18.60 -6.97
N PHE A 10 0.77 -18.69 -5.83
CA PHE A 10 1.90 -17.83 -5.49
C PHE A 10 3.12 -18.66 -5.11
N GLU A 11 4.30 -18.10 -5.38
CA GLU A 11 5.60 -18.69 -5.07
C GLU A 11 6.56 -17.62 -4.55
N ILE A 12 7.32 -17.93 -3.49
CA ILE A 12 8.43 -17.09 -3.04
C ILE A 12 9.60 -17.26 -4.00
N VAL A 13 10.06 -16.16 -4.58
CA VAL A 13 11.13 -16.13 -5.57
C VAL A 13 12.15 -15.03 -5.26
N LYS A 14 13.23 -14.98 -6.04
CA LYS A 14 14.14 -13.84 -6.07
C LYS A 14 13.89 -12.99 -7.31
N THR A 15 13.94 -11.68 -7.14
CA THR A 15 14.01 -10.72 -8.25
C THR A 15 15.36 -10.80 -8.96
N THR A 16 15.48 -10.16 -10.13
CA THR A 16 16.72 -10.10 -10.91
C THR A 16 17.91 -9.57 -10.10
N LEU A 17 17.69 -8.65 -9.15
CA LEU A 17 18.75 -8.12 -8.28
C LEU A 17 18.84 -8.81 -6.91
N GLY A 18 18.18 -9.95 -6.73
CA GLY A 18 18.37 -10.84 -5.58
C GLY A 18 17.48 -10.57 -4.36
N ALA A 19 16.61 -9.56 -4.40
CA ALA A 19 15.64 -9.32 -3.33
C ALA A 19 14.55 -10.41 -3.33
N THR A 20 14.07 -10.81 -2.15
CA THR A 20 12.91 -11.70 -2.02
C THR A 20 11.66 -11.03 -2.59
N SER A 21 10.87 -11.75 -3.37
CA SER A 21 9.58 -11.30 -3.89
C SER A 21 8.62 -12.48 -4.07
N ILE A 22 7.43 -12.20 -4.57
CA ILE A 22 6.37 -13.18 -4.84
C ILE A 22 6.12 -13.19 -6.34
N ARG A 23 6.05 -14.39 -6.92
CA ARG A 23 5.54 -14.61 -8.27
C ARG A 23 4.06 -14.98 -8.18
N ASN A 24 3.23 -14.39 -9.05
CA ASN A 24 1.90 -14.90 -9.33
C ASN A 24 1.98 -15.84 -10.55
N ASN A 25 1.72 -17.14 -10.33
CA ASN A 25 1.89 -18.17 -11.34
C ASN A 25 0.79 -18.17 -12.41
N VAL A 26 -0.35 -17.51 -12.16
CA VAL A 26 -1.43 -17.39 -13.17
C VAL A 26 -1.08 -16.33 -14.21
N VAL A 27 -0.52 -15.19 -13.79
CA VAL A 27 -0.12 -14.13 -14.72
C VAL A 27 1.35 -14.21 -15.13
N ASN A 28 2.13 -15.07 -14.47
CA ASN A 28 3.56 -15.29 -14.66
C ASN A 28 4.41 -14.02 -14.49
N GLU A 29 4.11 -13.24 -13.46
CA GLU A 29 4.79 -11.99 -13.14
C GLU A 29 5.41 -12.07 -11.74
N ILE A 30 6.66 -11.61 -11.61
CA ILE A 30 7.34 -11.40 -10.33
C ILE A 30 7.07 -9.96 -9.90
N MET A 31 6.49 -9.79 -8.73
CA MET A 31 6.16 -8.46 -8.21
C MET A 31 7.43 -7.66 -7.96
N HIS A 32 7.38 -6.36 -8.27
CA HIS A 32 8.47 -5.41 -7.98
C HIS A 32 9.84 -5.80 -8.56
N ASN A 33 9.87 -6.52 -9.68
CA ASN A 33 11.09 -6.87 -10.39
C ASN A 33 11.56 -5.66 -11.23
N PRO A 34 12.86 -5.30 -11.28
CA PRO A 34 14.03 -6.09 -10.86
C PRO A 34 14.56 -5.82 -9.45
N VAL A 35 14.15 -4.74 -8.80
CA VAL A 35 14.82 -4.20 -7.61
C VAL A 35 14.33 -4.81 -6.29
N GLY A 36 13.11 -5.33 -6.26
CA GLY A 36 12.46 -5.87 -5.08
C GLY A 36 11.47 -4.91 -4.42
N PRO A 37 10.46 -5.46 -3.73
CA PRO A 37 9.34 -4.72 -3.17
C PRO A 37 9.75 -3.61 -2.20
N TRP A 38 10.66 -3.92 -1.27
CA TRP A 38 11.08 -2.96 -0.25
C TRP A 38 11.78 -1.74 -0.84
N LYS A 39 12.73 -1.98 -1.75
CA LYS A 39 13.53 -0.92 -2.36
C LYS A 39 12.68 -0.05 -3.28
N GLU A 40 11.83 -0.66 -4.09
CA GLU A 40 10.91 0.08 -4.97
C GLU A 40 9.96 0.96 -4.17
N ALA A 41 9.32 0.41 -3.14
CA ALA A 41 8.39 1.14 -2.29
C ALA A 41 9.05 2.38 -1.64
N ASN A 42 10.27 2.23 -1.10
CA ASN A 42 10.98 3.36 -0.50
C ASN A 42 11.33 4.45 -1.54
N ILE A 43 11.85 4.07 -2.71
CA ILE A 43 12.23 5.03 -3.75
C ILE A 43 11.01 5.80 -4.25
N LEU A 44 9.96 5.07 -4.65
CA LEU A 44 8.80 5.67 -5.31
C LEU A 44 7.90 6.43 -4.35
N TYR A 45 7.69 5.90 -3.14
CA TYR A 45 6.61 6.37 -2.28
C TYR A 45 7.06 7.06 -0.99
N VAL A 46 8.31 6.85 -0.58
CA VAL A 46 8.90 7.57 0.57
C VAL A 46 9.78 8.71 0.10
N ASP A 47 10.74 8.42 -0.78
CA ASP A 47 11.78 9.37 -1.18
C ASP A 47 11.26 10.37 -2.23
N GLN A 48 10.75 9.88 -3.36
CA GLN A 48 10.30 10.73 -4.46
C GLN A 48 9.15 11.67 -4.05
N THR A 49 8.27 11.23 -3.15
CA THR A 49 7.12 11.99 -2.65
C THR A 49 7.48 12.93 -1.50
N GLN A 50 8.73 12.87 -1.03
CA GLN A 50 9.23 13.56 0.15
C GLN A 50 8.39 13.28 1.40
N PHE A 51 7.83 12.07 1.52
CA PHE A 51 6.90 11.67 2.59
C PHE A 51 7.40 12.10 3.97
N ARG A 52 8.65 11.76 4.29
CA ARG A 52 9.29 12.10 5.57
C ARG A 52 9.26 13.59 5.85
N ARG A 53 9.66 14.43 4.88
CA ARG A 53 9.67 15.90 5.02
C ARG A 53 8.27 16.43 5.29
N ARG A 54 7.28 15.92 4.54
CA ARG A 54 5.90 16.39 4.57
C ARG A 54 5.18 16.07 5.88
N LEU A 55 5.60 15.03 6.61
CA LEU A 55 5.11 14.75 7.96
C LEU A 55 5.43 15.87 8.97
N TRP A 56 6.45 16.69 8.69
CA TRP A 56 6.85 17.81 9.55
C TRP A 56 6.21 19.14 9.14
N GLU A 57 5.45 19.17 8.05
CA GLU A 57 4.75 20.39 7.61
C GLU A 57 3.58 20.69 8.56
N PRO A 58 3.24 21.98 8.78
CA PRO A 58 2.10 22.35 9.61
C PRO A 58 0.80 21.79 9.05
N PHE A 59 0.06 21.06 9.87
CA PHE A 59 -1.29 20.63 9.54
C PHE A 59 -2.28 21.78 9.77
N SER A 60 -3.24 21.94 8.86
CA SER A 60 -4.37 22.84 9.12
C SER A 60 -5.17 22.34 10.32
N SER A 61 -5.88 23.22 11.01
CA SER A 61 -6.76 22.83 12.14
C SER A 61 -7.86 21.84 11.74
N GLN A 62 -8.15 21.72 10.44
CA GLN A 62 -9.12 20.79 9.87
C GLN A 62 -8.49 19.44 9.45
N GLN A 63 -7.17 19.31 9.52
CA GLN A 63 -6.44 18.10 9.13
C GLN A 63 -5.82 17.43 10.36
N ARG A 64 -6.53 16.43 10.89
CA ARG A 64 -6.05 15.65 12.03
C ARG A 64 -4.98 14.62 11.66
N PHE A 65 -5.00 14.14 10.41
CA PHE A 65 -4.11 13.07 9.94
C PHE A 65 -3.43 13.44 8.62
N PHE A 66 -2.17 13.03 8.47
CA PHE A 66 -1.58 12.83 7.15
C PHE A 66 -2.19 11.57 6.55
N THR A 67 -2.96 11.70 5.48
CA THR A 67 -3.70 10.57 4.90
C THR A 67 -2.98 10.01 3.67
N VAL A 68 -2.71 8.71 3.68
CA VAL A 68 -2.10 7.97 2.57
C VAL A 68 -3.13 6.99 2.01
N PHE A 69 -3.35 7.04 0.70
CA PHE A 69 -4.11 6.02 -0.02
C PHE A 69 -3.14 5.02 -0.63
N ASP A 70 -3.34 3.75 -0.34
CA ASP A 70 -2.54 2.64 -0.86
C ASP A 70 -3.39 1.82 -1.83
N VAL A 71 -3.24 2.08 -3.13
CA VAL A 71 -4.07 1.50 -4.20
C VAL A 71 -3.41 0.22 -4.70
N GLY A 72 -3.96 -0.92 -4.28
CA GLY A 72 -3.37 -2.23 -4.53
C GLY A 72 -2.49 -2.68 -3.36
N LEU A 73 -3.10 -2.93 -2.20
CA LEU A 73 -2.38 -3.39 -1.00
C LEU A 73 -1.44 -4.56 -1.30
N GLY A 74 -1.90 -5.49 -2.12
CA GLY A 74 -1.10 -6.60 -2.61
C GLY A 74 -0.42 -7.39 -1.49
N ALA A 75 0.91 -7.40 -1.50
CA ALA A 75 1.73 -8.07 -0.48
C ALA A 75 2.06 -7.19 0.74
N GLY A 76 1.66 -5.92 0.75
CA GLY A 76 1.86 -5.00 1.88
C GLY A 76 3.17 -4.20 1.88
N ALA A 77 3.98 -4.30 0.84
CA ALA A 77 5.30 -3.65 0.78
C ALA A 77 5.23 -2.12 0.86
N ASN A 78 4.33 -1.51 0.07
CA ASN A 78 4.15 -0.06 0.05
C ASN A 78 3.65 0.46 1.41
N ALA A 79 2.63 -0.20 1.97
CA ALA A 79 2.12 0.11 3.30
C ALA A 79 3.21 0.00 4.38
N ALA A 80 3.99 -1.08 4.39
CA ALA A 80 5.07 -1.25 5.36
C ALA A 80 6.16 -0.18 5.22
N ALA A 81 6.55 0.19 4.00
CA ALA A 81 7.54 1.25 3.80
C ALA A 81 7.06 2.59 4.39
N ILE A 82 5.78 2.93 4.18
CA ILE A 82 5.17 4.14 4.77
C ILE A 82 5.11 4.05 6.29
N LEU A 83 4.69 2.91 6.85
CA LEU A 83 4.59 2.72 8.30
C LEU A 83 5.97 2.78 8.97
N THR A 84 6.99 2.15 8.39
CA THR A 84 8.38 2.24 8.88
C THR A 84 8.87 3.67 8.84
N ALA A 85 8.72 4.36 7.71
CA ALA A 85 9.14 5.75 7.59
C ALA A 85 8.43 6.65 8.61
N PHE A 86 7.12 6.45 8.81
CA PHE A 86 6.33 7.19 9.80
C PHE A 86 6.83 6.93 11.23
N GLN A 87 7.02 5.66 11.61
CA GLN A 87 7.52 5.29 12.94
C GLN A 87 8.90 5.88 13.25
N GLU A 88 9.79 5.92 12.25
CA GLU A 88 11.11 6.56 12.39
C GLU A 88 11.00 8.08 12.60
N GLU A 89 10.10 8.76 11.90
CA GLU A 89 9.87 10.19 12.12
C GLU A 89 9.18 10.47 13.48
N LYS A 90 8.28 9.58 13.91
CA LYS A 90 7.69 9.64 15.27
C LYS A 90 8.74 9.51 16.35
N ALA A 91 9.72 8.61 16.19
CA ALA A 91 10.84 8.46 17.11
C ALA A 91 11.71 9.72 17.19
N LYS A 92 11.75 10.54 16.13
CA LYS A 92 12.44 11.85 16.10
C LYS A 92 11.62 12.99 16.70
N GLY A 93 10.39 12.73 17.14
CA GLY A 93 9.50 13.72 17.78
C GLY A 93 8.42 14.30 16.89
N CYS A 94 8.22 13.76 15.68
CA CYS A 94 7.15 14.19 14.78
C CYS A 94 5.78 14.09 15.48
N LYS A 95 4.95 15.13 15.31
CA LYS A 95 3.63 15.23 15.94
C LYS A 95 2.47 14.82 15.03
N ALA A 96 2.77 14.47 13.78
CA ALA A 96 1.76 13.96 12.86
C ALA A 96 1.12 12.67 13.40
N SER A 97 -0.15 12.48 13.02
CA SER A 97 -0.82 11.19 13.02
C SER A 97 -1.04 10.74 11.58
N LEU A 98 -1.02 9.45 11.33
CA LEU A 98 -1.17 8.83 10.02
C LEU A 98 -2.56 8.20 9.88
N CYS A 99 -3.23 8.45 8.76
CA CYS A 99 -4.36 7.65 8.32
C CYS A 99 -3.95 6.91 7.05
N LEU A 100 -3.91 5.58 7.09
CA LEU A 100 -3.63 4.75 5.93
C LEU A 100 -4.93 4.13 5.43
N VAL A 101 -5.25 4.29 4.15
CA VAL A 101 -6.42 3.68 3.52
C VAL A 101 -5.95 2.81 2.38
N SER A 102 -5.92 1.49 2.61
CA SER A 102 -5.53 0.52 1.60
C SER A 102 -6.74 0.00 0.83
N PHE A 103 -6.63 -0.10 -0.48
CA PHE A 103 -7.65 -0.65 -1.38
C PHE A 103 -7.15 -1.96 -1.97
N GLU A 104 -7.98 -3.00 -1.88
CA GLU A 104 -7.62 -4.32 -2.43
C GLU A 104 -8.87 -5.11 -2.79
N ILE A 105 -8.87 -5.67 -3.99
CA ILE A 105 -9.95 -6.53 -4.47
C ILE A 105 -9.72 -7.99 -4.04
N ASP A 106 -8.47 -8.44 -3.99
CA ASP A 106 -8.08 -9.82 -3.72
C ASP A 106 -7.01 -9.94 -2.62
N LEU A 107 -7.46 -10.35 -1.43
CA LEU A 107 -6.59 -10.51 -0.26
C LEU A 107 -5.77 -11.80 -0.25
N ARG A 108 -5.83 -12.64 -1.29
CA ARG A 108 -5.07 -13.90 -1.31
C ARG A 108 -3.57 -13.67 -1.25
N LEU A 109 -3.06 -12.61 -1.89
CA LEU A 109 -1.64 -12.29 -1.87
C LEU A 109 -1.18 -11.89 -0.46
N MET A 110 -1.87 -10.97 0.20
CA MET A 110 -1.59 -10.60 1.59
C MET A 110 -1.64 -11.80 2.53
N LYS A 111 -2.65 -12.68 2.38
CA LYS A 111 -2.74 -13.93 3.16
C LYS A 111 -1.56 -14.87 2.91
N PHE A 112 -1.06 -14.93 1.68
CA PHE A 112 0.13 -15.70 1.35
C PHE A 112 1.37 -15.07 1.99
N THR A 113 1.55 -13.75 1.88
CA THR A 113 2.64 -13.02 2.52
C THR A 113 2.67 -13.24 4.02
N LEU A 114 1.54 -13.16 4.71
CA LEU A 114 1.47 -13.34 6.16
C LEU A 114 1.86 -14.76 6.61
N LYS A 115 1.57 -15.78 5.79
CA LYS A 115 2.00 -17.17 6.05
C LYS A 115 3.50 -17.39 5.84
N HIS A 116 4.15 -16.51 5.07
CA HIS A 116 5.56 -16.58 4.70
C HIS A 116 6.32 -15.33 5.18
N LEU A 117 5.88 -14.72 6.28
CA LEU A 117 6.37 -13.43 6.76
C LEU A 117 7.87 -13.49 7.12
N ASP A 118 8.37 -14.67 7.49
CA ASP A 118 9.78 -14.97 7.74
C ASP A 118 10.69 -14.67 6.54
N HIS A 119 10.15 -14.65 5.32
CA HIS A 119 10.87 -14.32 4.09
C HIS A 119 10.98 -12.82 3.83
N PHE A 120 10.23 -11.99 4.57
CA PHE A 120 10.11 -10.54 4.41
C PHE A 120 10.39 -9.82 5.73
N PRO A 121 11.67 -9.71 6.16
CA PRO A 121 12.04 -9.11 7.44
C PRO A 121 11.43 -7.73 7.71
N GLU A 122 11.25 -6.93 6.65
CA GLU A 122 10.73 -5.57 6.70
C GLU A 122 9.22 -5.52 6.97
N LEU A 123 8.51 -6.63 6.72
CA LEU A 123 7.08 -6.77 7.01
C LEU A 123 6.81 -7.34 8.41
N ILE A 124 7.79 -8.04 9.01
CA ILE A 124 7.65 -8.69 10.32
C ILE A 124 7.08 -7.76 11.40
N PRO A 125 7.56 -6.50 11.56
CA PRO A 125 7.04 -5.59 12.60
C PRO A 125 5.54 -5.30 12.49
N PHE A 126 4.94 -5.51 11.31
CA PHE A 126 3.55 -5.20 11.01
C PHE A 126 2.65 -6.44 10.90
N GLY A 127 3.17 -7.63 11.23
CA GLY A 127 2.42 -8.90 11.11
C GLY A 127 1.07 -8.90 11.85
N GLU A 128 1.03 -8.34 13.08
CA GLU A 128 -0.23 -8.20 13.84
C GLU A 128 -1.20 -7.24 13.15
N ALA A 129 -0.72 -6.07 12.72
CA ALA A 129 -1.53 -5.10 12.01
C ALA A 129 -2.13 -5.69 10.72
N PHE A 130 -1.32 -6.42 9.94
CA PHE A 130 -1.79 -7.12 8.74
C PHE A 130 -2.84 -8.19 9.08
N SER A 131 -2.62 -9.02 10.10
CA SER A 131 -3.58 -10.04 10.52
C SER A 131 -4.91 -9.42 10.94
N THR A 132 -4.86 -8.38 11.78
CA THR A 132 -6.05 -7.67 12.23
C THR A 132 -6.76 -6.94 11.09
N LEU A 133 -6.02 -6.37 10.14
CA LEU A 133 -6.60 -5.74 8.95
C LEU A 133 -7.32 -6.76 8.06
N LEU A 134 -6.78 -7.96 7.89
CA LEU A 134 -7.44 -9.03 7.12
C LEU A 134 -8.75 -9.52 7.76
N GLU A 135 -8.85 -9.47 9.08
CA GLU A 135 -10.03 -9.92 9.83
C GLU A 135 -11.08 -8.83 9.99
N LYS A 136 -10.64 -7.63 10.41
CA LYS A 136 -11.52 -6.54 10.85
C LYS A 136 -11.65 -5.42 9.83
N HIS A 137 -10.83 -5.43 8.78
CA HIS A 137 -10.70 -4.35 7.80
C HIS A 137 -10.32 -2.99 8.41
N HIS A 138 -9.86 -2.99 9.65
CA HIS A 138 -9.44 -1.82 10.39
C HIS A 138 -8.41 -2.24 11.44
N TRP A 139 -7.37 -1.45 11.58
CA TRP A 139 -6.39 -1.55 12.65
C TRP A 139 -6.10 -0.14 13.18
N GLN A 140 -5.86 -0.05 14.48
CA GLN A 140 -5.53 1.21 15.13
C GLN A 140 -4.36 1.00 16.07
N GLY A 141 -3.40 1.92 16.00
CA GLY A 141 -2.26 1.97 16.88
C GLY A 141 -2.00 3.39 17.39
N PRO A 142 -0.89 3.61 18.10
CA PRO A 142 -0.47 4.94 18.51
C PRO A 142 -0.26 5.84 17.29
N ASP A 143 -1.04 6.92 17.20
CA ASP A 143 -0.99 7.90 16.11
C ASP A 143 -1.25 7.34 14.70
N ILE A 144 -1.78 6.12 14.56
CA ILE A 144 -2.06 5.48 13.26
C ILE A 144 -3.48 4.92 13.26
N GLU A 145 -4.25 5.30 12.25
CA GLU A 145 -5.48 4.62 11.85
C GLU A 145 -5.26 3.96 10.49
N TRP A 146 -5.59 2.68 10.36
CA TRP A 146 -5.45 1.94 9.11
C TRP A 146 -6.74 1.27 8.73
N TYR A 147 -7.26 1.60 7.56
CA TYR A 147 -8.46 1.04 6.99
C TYR A 147 -8.19 0.21 5.73
N LEU A 148 -8.92 -0.89 5.57
CA LEU A 148 -8.93 -1.68 4.35
C LEU A 148 -10.29 -1.58 3.64
N ARG A 149 -10.27 -1.08 2.41
CA ARG A 149 -11.41 -1.05 1.51
C ARG A 149 -11.38 -2.28 0.60
N LYS A 150 -11.91 -3.39 1.10
CA LYS A 150 -12.03 -4.62 0.32
C LYS A 150 -13.07 -4.47 -0.80
N GLY A 151 -12.66 -4.69 -2.06
CA GLY A 151 -13.51 -4.63 -3.24
C GLY A 151 -12.87 -3.87 -4.41
N SER A 152 -13.65 -3.61 -5.46
CA SER A 152 -13.15 -2.84 -6.61
C SER A 152 -12.75 -1.42 -6.20
N PHE A 153 -11.53 -1.02 -6.52
CA PHE A 153 -11.05 0.34 -6.25
C PHE A 153 -11.95 1.40 -6.90
N THR A 154 -12.41 1.18 -8.14
CA THR A 154 -13.23 2.13 -8.90
C THR A 154 -14.53 2.48 -8.19
N ASP A 155 -15.10 1.53 -7.45
CA ASP A 155 -16.34 1.73 -6.69
C ASP A 155 -16.04 2.34 -5.31
N LYS A 156 -14.95 1.90 -4.68
CA LYS A 156 -14.58 2.35 -3.33
C LYS A 156 -14.09 3.79 -3.32
N ILE A 157 -13.30 4.21 -4.30
CA ILE A 157 -12.72 5.56 -4.33
C ILE A 157 -13.81 6.63 -4.48
N ALA A 158 -14.86 6.37 -5.25
CA ALA A 158 -15.98 7.29 -5.41
C ALA A 158 -16.70 7.56 -4.07
N LEU A 159 -16.75 6.56 -3.20
CA LEU A 159 -17.43 6.60 -1.90
C LEU A 159 -16.51 6.95 -0.72
N GLU A 160 -15.20 7.10 -0.96
CA GLU A 160 -14.24 7.36 0.12
C GLU A 160 -14.50 8.73 0.77
N SER A 161 -14.50 8.76 2.10
CA SER A 161 -14.74 9.98 2.88
C SER A 161 -13.46 10.72 3.22
N HIS A 162 -12.33 10.02 3.26
CA HIS A 162 -11.02 10.62 3.50
C HIS A 162 -10.52 11.40 2.28
N LEU A 163 -9.64 12.35 2.54
CA LEU A 163 -8.92 13.09 1.50
C LEU A 163 -7.41 12.80 1.62
N ALA A 164 -6.82 12.29 0.55
CA ALA A 164 -5.43 11.89 0.49
C ALA A 164 -4.48 13.09 0.45
N ASN A 165 -3.42 13.02 1.26
CA ASN A 165 -2.19 13.78 1.09
C ASN A 165 -1.23 13.05 0.14
N LEU A 166 -1.31 11.73 0.07
CA LEU A 166 -0.42 10.92 -0.74
C LEU A 166 -1.17 9.72 -1.30
N VAL A 167 -0.95 9.39 -2.57
CA VAL A 167 -1.48 8.19 -3.19
C VAL A 167 -0.32 7.30 -3.62
N LEU A 168 -0.35 6.04 -3.21
CA LEU A 168 0.53 4.98 -3.68
C LEU A 168 -0.25 4.24 -4.77
N TYR A 169 0.01 4.55 -6.04
CA TYR A 169 -0.78 4.00 -7.14
C TYR A 169 -0.10 2.78 -7.76
N ASP A 170 -0.36 1.59 -7.20
CA ASP A 170 0.33 0.35 -7.57
C ASP A 170 -0.62 -0.73 -8.10
N ALA A 171 -1.36 -0.36 -9.15
CA ALA A 171 -2.22 -1.30 -9.87
C ALA A 171 -1.42 -2.09 -10.91
N TYR A 172 -1.86 -3.33 -11.20
CA TYR A 172 -1.40 -4.04 -12.40
C TYR A 172 -1.55 -3.17 -13.66
N SER A 173 -0.63 -3.36 -14.63
CA SER A 173 -0.54 -2.54 -15.84
C SER A 173 -1.87 -2.35 -16.59
N PRO A 174 -2.02 -1.28 -17.40
CA PRO A 174 -3.24 -1.01 -18.16
C PRO A 174 -3.73 -2.16 -19.04
N LYS A 175 -2.81 -2.97 -19.58
CA LYS A 175 -3.15 -4.15 -20.37
C LYS A 175 -3.88 -5.22 -19.56
N LYS A 176 -3.59 -5.32 -18.26
CA LYS A 176 -4.14 -6.31 -17.34
C LYS A 176 -5.36 -5.79 -16.58
N ASN A 177 -5.39 -4.48 -16.29
CA ASN A 177 -6.42 -3.89 -15.45
C ASN A 177 -6.91 -2.52 -15.96
N PRO A 178 -7.46 -2.44 -17.19
CA PRO A 178 -7.71 -1.17 -17.88
C PRO A 178 -8.65 -0.21 -17.12
N GLU A 179 -9.57 -0.73 -16.32
CA GLU A 179 -10.49 0.10 -15.53
C GLU A 179 -9.78 0.96 -14.49
N MET A 180 -8.67 0.46 -13.91
CA MET A 180 -7.80 1.23 -13.01
C MET A 180 -7.13 2.40 -13.73
N TRP A 181 -7.01 2.36 -15.06
CA TRP A 181 -6.29 3.39 -15.83
C TRP A 181 -7.24 4.27 -16.64
N SER A 182 -8.54 4.24 -16.31
CA SER A 182 -9.54 5.04 -17.00
C SER A 182 -9.57 6.49 -16.52
N TYR A 183 -9.98 7.40 -17.40
CA TYR A 183 -10.22 8.80 -17.05
C TYR A 183 -11.20 8.93 -15.86
N LYS A 184 -12.26 8.11 -15.83
CA LYS A 184 -13.24 8.12 -14.73
C LYS A 184 -12.56 7.83 -13.40
N THR A 185 -11.71 6.80 -13.34
CA THR A 185 -11.00 6.41 -12.12
C THR A 185 -10.08 7.51 -11.62
N PHE A 186 -9.27 8.11 -12.51
CA PHE A 186 -8.39 9.20 -12.12
C PHE A 186 -9.15 10.47 -11.72
N ARG A 187 -10.28 10.78 -12.38
CA ARG A 187 -11.15 11.90 -11.99
C ARG A 187 -11.72 11.69 -10.59
N ASP A 188 -12.25 10.50 -10.31
CA ASP A 188 -12.84 10.19 -9.01
C ASP A 188 -11.76 10.18 -7.91
N LEU A 189 -10.55 9.69 -8.19
CA LEU A 189 -9.39 9.78 -7.30
C LEU A 189 -8.95 11.23 -7.05
N TYR A 190 -8.86 12.05 -8.09
CA TYR A 190 -8.47 13.46 -7.97
C TYR A 190 -9.45 14.24 -7.08
N GLN A 191 -10.75 13.92 -7.11
CA GLN A 191 -11.74 14.51 -6.20
C GLN A 191 -11.52 14.14 -4.73
N LYS A 192 -10.74 13.08 -4.46
CA LYS A 192 -10.35 12.63 -3.11
C LYS A 192 -8.93 13.04 -2.74
N CYS A 193 -8.30 13.90 -3.53
CA CYS A 193 -6.99 14.47 -3.24
C CYS A 193 -7.15 15.81 -2.50
N ARG A 194 -6.34 16.05 -1.46
CA ARG A 194 -6.25 17.37 -0.83
C ARG A 194 -5.68 18.39 -1.81
N LYS A 195 -6.24 19.60 -1.77
CA LYS A 195 -5.83 20.74 -2.62
C LYS A 195 -4.57 21.41 -2.06
N GLU A 196 -3.89 22.20 -2.89
CA GLU A 196 -2.60 22.82 -2.54
C GLU A 196 -2.62 23.67 -1.26
N ASN A 197 -3.73 24.36 -1.01
CA ASN A 197 -3.96 25.17 0.18
C ASN A 197 -4.25 24.35 1.46
N GLU A 198 -4.34 23.02 1.37
CA GLU A 198 -4.72 22.10 2.45
C GLU A 198 -3.72 20.94 2.63
N GLY A 199 -2.48 21.11 2.15
CA GLY A 199 -1.46 20.07 2.14
C GLY A 199 -1.56 19.20 0.88
N ALA A 200 -1.16 19.80 -0.25
CA ALA A 200 -1.25 19.27 -1.62
C ALA A 200 -1.07 17.75 -1.71
N CYS A 201 -1.97 17.07 -2.42
CA CYS A 201 -1.79 15.65 -2.69
C CYS A 201 -0.65 15.40 -3.68
N SER A 202 0.14 14.34 -3.43
CA SER A 202 1.06 13.78 -4.42
C SER A 202 0.52 12.44 -4.89
N LEU A 203 0.52 12.24 -6.20
CA LEU A 203 0.19 11.01 -6.91
C LEU A 203 1.46 10.38 -7.48
#